data_AF-A0A1I5G2B8-F1
#
_entry.id   AF-A0A1I5G2B8-F1
#
_cell.length_a   1.000
_cell.length_b   1.000
_cell.length_c   1.000
_cell.angle_alpha   90.00
_cell.angle_beta   90.00
_cell.angle_gamma   90.00
#
_symmetry.space_group_name_H-M   'P 1'
#
loop_
_entity.id
_entity.type
_entity.pdbx_description
1 polymer ?
#
loop_
_entity_poly.entity_id
_entity_poly.type
_entity_poly.pdbx_seq_one_letter_code
_entity_poly.pdbx_strand_id
1 'polypeptide(L)'
;MRKTIVRAMMAVMVCCSMLAGSFLTVNAASAGWSLRYLKGAPTSENVMSWSKGATTVQTTTTMRVNNISHGAEVFVYTDNGISAFLSSNGASASTQTRKGISVLGYVNFSNCGSGSNSPSGTFSY
;
A
#
# COMPACT_ATOMS: atom_id res chain seq x y z
N MET A 1 42.94 -39.13 -6.26
CA MET A 1 42.98 -37.69 -6.64
C MET A 1 41.66 -37.11 -7.16
N ARG A 2 40.74 -37.88 -7.78
CA ARG A 2 39.47 -37.33 -8.31
C ARG A 2 38.41 -36.90 -7.26
N LYS A 3 38.43 -37.45 -6.04
CA LYS A 3 37.42 -37.15 -5.00
C LYS A 3 37.56 -35.76 -4.36
N THR A 4 38.76 -35.16 -4.43
CA THR A 4 39.04 -33.86 -3.80
C THR A 4 38.54 -32.69 -4.66
N ILE A 5 38.57 -32.83 -5.99
CA ILE A 5 38.12 -31.81 -6.95
C ILE A 5 36.59 -31.63 -6.88
N VAL A 6 35.84 -32.72 -6.74
CA VAL A 6 34.36 -32.68 -6.65
C VAL A 6 33.91 -31.95 -5.38
N ARG A 7 34.63 -32.14 -4.26
CA ARG A 7 34.33 -31.45 -2.99
C ARG A 7 34.64 -29.95 -3.05
N ALA A 8 35.69 -29.55 -3.77
CA ALA A 8 36.03 -28.15 -3.98
C ALA A 8 35.01 -27.43 -4.89
N MET A 9 34.54 -28.07 -5.96
CA MET A 9 33.51 -27.49 -6.84
C MET A 9 32.16 -27.31 -6.14
N MET A 10 31.78 -28.24 -5.27
CA MET A 10 30.52 -28.16 -4.52
C MET A 10 30.54 -27.02 -3.48
N ALA A 11 31.68 -26.78 -2.83
CA ALA A 11 31.84 -25.69 -1.87
C ALA A 11 31.79 -24.30 -2.53
N VAL A 12 32.37 -24.15 -3.72
CA VAL A 12 32.31 -22.88 -4.48
C VAL A 12 30.88 -22.57 -4.95
N MET A 13 30.14 -23.60 -5.40
CA MET A 13 28.76 -23.42 -5.86
C MET A 13 27.79 -23.06 -4.71
N VAL A 14 27.99 -23.62 -3.51
CA VAL A 14 27.20 -23.28 -2.32
C VAL A 14 27.50 -21.85 -1.84
N CYS A 15 28.76 -21.41 -1.84
CA CYS A 15 29.11 -20.02 -1.51
C CYS A 15 28.55 -19.00 -2.51
N CYS A 16 28.53 -19.31 -3.81
CA CYS A 16 27.90 -18.45 -4.82
C CYS A 16 26.38 -18.31 -4.62
N SER A 17 25.71 -19.36 -4.14
CA SER A 17 24.27 -19.31 -3.83
C SER A 17 23.94 -18.50 -2.57
N MET A 18 24.87 -18.41 -1.61
CA MET A 18 24.70 -17.59 -0.40
C MET A 18 24.97 -16.10 -0.64
N LEU A 19 25.82 -15.76 -1.61
CA LEU A 19 26.11 -14.37 -2.01
C LEU A 19 25.08 -13.78 -3.00
N ALA A 20 24.29 -14.62 -3.67
CA ALA A 20 23.16 -14.19 -4.51
C ALA A 20 21.91 -13.84 -3.68
N GLY A 21 21.95 -14.00 -2.36
CA GLY A 21 21.00 -13.45 -1.40
C GLY A 21 21.17 -11.95 -1.21
N SER A 22 21.58 -11.23 -2.26
CA SER A 22 21.50 -9.78 -2.35
C SER A 22 20.12 -9.39 -1.87
N PHE A 23 20.09 -8.77 -0.70
CA PHE A 23 18.95 -8.10 -0.12
C PHE A 23 18.48 -7.09 -1.16
N LEU A 24 17.60 -7.52 -2.07
CA LEU A 24 16.74 -6.64 -2.79
C LEU A 24 15.88 -6.04 -1.69
N THR A 25 16.31 -4.89 -1.19
CA THR A 25 15.46 -3.92 -0.55
C THR A 25 14.44 -3.52 -1.61
N VAL A 26 13.41 -4.37 -1.75
CA VAL A 26 12.23 -4.05 -2.52
C VAL A 26 11.57 -2.94 -1.74
N ASN A 27 11.87 -1.70 -2.12
CA ASN A 27 11.13 -0.55 -1.65
C ASN A 27 9.65 -0.86 -1.86
N ALA A 28 8.88 -0.82 -0.76
CA ALA A 28 7.43 -0.97 -0.81
C ALA A 28 6.89 -0.03 -1.89
N ALA A 29 6.19 -0.57 -2.88
CA ALA A 29 5.55 0.27 -3.86
C ALA A 29 4.40 0.98 -3.12
N SER A 30 4.42 2.32 -3.13
CA SER A 30 3.37 3.10 -2.48
C SER A 30 2.75 4.10 -3.43
N ALA A 31 1.47 4.35 -3.25
CA ALA A 31 0.71 5.34 -3.99
C ALA A 31 0.04 6.30 -3.01
N GLY A 32 0.27 7.60 -3.20
CA GLY A 32 -0.45 8.63 -2.48
C GLY A 32 -1.86 8.83 -3.02
N TRP A 33 -2.77 9.28 -2.16
CA TRP A 33 -4.12 9.67 -2.52
C TRP A 33 -4.56 10.91 -1.73
N SER A 34 -5.47 11.68 -2.31
CA SER A 34 -6.13 12.83 -1.68
C SER A 34 -7.57 12.91 -2.21
N LEU A 35 -8.52 13.13 -1.32
CA LEU A 35 -9.94 13.34 -1.63
C LEU A 35 -10.28 14.80 -1.30
N ARG A 36 -11.10 15.48 -2.09
CA ARG A 36 -11.49 16.88 -1.84
C ARG A 36 -13.01 17.03 -1.95
N TYR A 37 -13.64 17.50 -0.88
CA TYR A 37 -15.06 17.86 -0.88
C TYR A 37 -15.24 19.38 -0.85
N LEU A 38 -15.93 19.95 -1.85
CA LEU A 38 -16.32 21.35 -1.89
C LEU A 38 -17.84 21.48 -2.04
N LYS A 39 -18.53 21.72 -0.92
CA LYS A 39 -19.98 21.97 -0.94
C LYS A 39 -20.28 23.28 -1.67
N GLY A 40 -20.92 23.22 -2.84
CA GLY A 40 -21.41 24.39 -3.59
C GLY A 40 -20.46 25.02 -4.62
N ALA A 41 -19.36 24.36 -5.03
CA ALA A 41 -18.44 24.90 -6.03
C ALA A 41 -18.97 24.74 -7.49
N PRO A 42 -18.94 25.79 -8.34
CA PRO A 42 -19.40 25.71 -9.74
C PRO A 42 -18.35 25.21 -10.75
N THR A 43 -17.15 24.82 -10.32
CA THR A 43 -16.06 24.47 -11.24
C THR A 43 -15.45 23.13 -10.85
N SER A 44 -15.79 22.11 -11.65
CA SER A 44 -15.05 20.88 -11.98
C SER A 44 -14.03 20.34 -10.97
N GLU A 45 -14.27 19.08 -10.53
CA GLU A 45 -13.40 18.19 -9.73
C GLU A 45 -13.69 18.12 -8.22
N ASN A 46 -14.87 17.59 -7.89
CA ASN A 46 -15.09 16.95 -6.59
C ASN A 46 -14.51 15.52 -6.65
N VAL A 47 -13.37 15.26 -5.98
CA VAL A 47 -12.82 13.90 -5.86
C VAL A 47 -13.37 13.27 -4.59
N MET A 48 -14.46 12.52 -4.75
CA MET A 48 -15.17 11.86 -3.65
C MET A 48 -14.63 10.47 -3.33
N SER A 49 -13.92 9.88 -4.29
CA SER A 49 -13.40 8.53 -4.25
C SER A 49 -12.06 8.44 -4.97
N TRP A 50 -11.20 7.56 -4.49
CA TRP A 50 -9.94 7.18 -5.11
C TRP A 50 -9.89 5.66 -5.20
N SER A 51 -9.34 5.14 -6.28
CA SER A 51 -9.03 3.72 -6.37
C SER A 51 -7.74 3.49 -7.13
N LYS A 52 -7.03 2.41 -6.80
CA LYS A 52 -5.85 2.00 -7.53
C LYS A 52 -5.64 0.51 -7.44
N GLY A 53 -5.50 -0.11 -8.61
CA GLY A 53 -5.04 -1.49 -8.73
C GLY A 53 -3.53 -1.54 -8.72
N ALA A 54 -2.96 -2.52 -8.04
CA ALA A 54 -1.53 -2.79 -8.08
C ALA A 54 -1.19 -4.25 -7.77
N THR A 55 -0.05 -4.72 -8.28
CA THR A 55 0.50 -6.02 -7.92
C THR A 55 1.33 -5.90 -6.66
N THR A 56 1.00 -6.70 -5.65
CA THR A 56 1.70 -6.73 -4.37
C THR A 56 3.15 -7.19 -4.56
N VAL A 57 4.08 -6.47 -3.97
CA VAL A 57 5.50 -6.85 -3.90
C VAL A 57 5.90 -7.29 -2.48
N GLN A 58 5.01 -7.06 -1.51
CA GLN A 58 5.10 -7.41 -0.11
C GLN A 58 4.00 -8.40 0.31
N THR A 59 4.16 -8.98 1.49
CA THR A 59 3.17 -9.90 2.10
C THR A 59 2.11 -9.18 2.93
N THR A 60 2.14 -7.85 2.93
CA THR A 60 1.22 -7.02 3.70
C THR A 60 0.76 -5.88 2.82
N THR A 61 -0.55 -5.65 2.79
CA THR A 61 -1.14 -4.46 2.19
C THR A 61 -1.56 -3.53 3.32
N THR A 62 -1.22 -2.25 3.22
CA THR A 62 -1.56 -1.24 4.22
C THR A 62 -2.16 -0.01 3.56
N MET A 63 -3.29 0.44 4.08
CA MET A 63 -3.88 1.74 3.76
C MET A 63 -3.74 2.64 4.98
N ARG A 64 -3.07 3.78 4.81
CA ARG A 64 -2.86 4.77 5.87
C ARG A 64 -3.53 6.06 5.48
N VAL A 65 -4.19 6.69 6.45
CA VAL A 65 -4.64 8.07 6.34
C VAL A 65 -3.62 8.97 7.01
N ASN A 66 -3.12 9.95 6.27
CA ASN A 66 -2.15 10.92 6.75
C ASN A 66 -2.83 12.17 7.30
N ASN A 67 -3.92 12.60 6.66
CA ASN A 67 -4.67 13.78 7.05
C ASN A 67 -6.18 13.54 6.92
N ILE A 68 -6.93 14.00 7.91
CA ILE A 68 -8.38 14.09 8.01
C ILE A 68 -8.63 15.42 8.71
N SER A 69 -9.25 16.36 8.00
CA SER A 69 -9.55 17.69 8.52
C SER A 69 -11.05 17.92 8.61
N HIS A 70 -11.44 18.84 9.51
CA HIS A 70 -12.79 19.40 9.63
C HIS A 70 -13.93 18.41 9.90
N GLY A 71 -13.65 17.24 10.49
CA GLY A 71 -14.68 16.23 10.79
C GLY A 71 -15.04 15.34 9.59
N ALA A 72 -14.20 15.33 8.56
CA ALA A 72 -14.32 14.36 7.48
C ALA A 72 -14.06 12.93 7.96
N GLU A 73 -14.64 11.97 7.28
CA GLU A 73 -14.45 10.55 7.58
C GLU A 73 -14.28 9.79 6.27
N VAL A 74 -13.34 8.84 6.24
CA VAL A 74 -13.06 8.05 5.03
C VAL A 74 -13.25 6.57 5.29
N PHE A 75 -13.79 5.89 4.29
CA PHE A 75 -13.88 4.44 4.28
C PHE A 75 -12.83 3.89 3.32
N VAL A 76 -11.98 2.99 3.83
CA VAL A 76 -10.96 2.31 3.05
C VAL A 76 -11.32 0.84 2.91
N TYR A 77 -11.18 0.30 1.70
CA TYR A 77 -11.43 -1.11 1.47
C TYR A 77 -10.56 -1.66 0.34
N THR A 78 -10.27 -2.95 0.43
CA THR A 78 -9.54 -3.70 -0.59
C THR A 78 -10.22 -5.03 -0.86
N ASP A 79 -10.05 -5.55 -2.08
CA ASP A 79 -10.50 -6.89 -2.46
C ASP A 79 -9.82 -8.03 -1.66
N ASN A 80 -8.64 -7.77 -1.08
CA ASN A 80 -7.91 -8.72 -0.26
C ASN A 80 -8.18 -8.63 1.27
N GLY A 81 -9.20 -7.87 1.69
CA GLY A 81 -9.77 -7.99 3.04
C GLY A 81 -9.59 -6.79 3.96
N ILE A 82 -9.11 -5.63 3.49
CA ILE A 82 -9.27 -4.38 4.24
C ILE A 82 -10.72 -3.92 4.09
N SER A 83 -11.35 -3.58 5.21
CA SER A 83 -12.66 -2.92 5.27
C SER A 83 -12.69 -2.12 6.57
N ALA A 84 -12.26 -0.86 6.51
CA ALA A 84 -12.04 -0.05 7.69
C ALA A 84 -12.55 1.37 7.52
N PHE A 85 -13.14 1.87 8.60
CA PHE A 85 -13.52 3.26 8.74
C PHE A 85 -12.43 4.01 9.51
N LEU A 86 -11.89 5.06 8.89
CA LEU A 86 -10.78 5.83 9.45
C LEU A 86 -11.19 7.30 9.55
N SER A 87 -11.21 7.82 10.79
CA SER A 87 -11.63 9.20 11.12
C SER A 87 -10.56 10.00 11.88
N SER A 88 -9.37 9.43 12.09
CA SER A 88 -8.23 10.10 12.73
C SER A 88 -6.96 10.10 11.88
N ASN A 89 -6.14 11.14 12.05
CA ASN A 89 -4.84 11.26 11.40
C ASN A 89 -3.90 10.14 11.84
N GLY A 90 -3.15 9.57 10.90
CA GLY A 90 -2.22 8.48 11.16
C GLY A 90 -2.89 7.11 11.31
N ALA A 91 -4.23 7.05 11.30
CA ALA A 91 -4.94 5.78 11.33
C ALA A 91 -4.60 4.95 10.10
N SER A 92 -4.51 3.64 10.28
CA SER A 92 -4.22 2.72 9.20
C SER A 92 -4.95 1.40 9.40
N ALA A 93 -5.22 0.73 8.29
CA ALA A 93 -5.72 -0.62 8.26
C ALA A 93 -4.79 -1.45 7.38
N SER A 94 -4.55 -2.70 7.78
CA SER A 94 -3.69 -3.61 7.04
C SER A 94 -4.26 -5.01 7.01
N THR A 95 -3.90 -5.74 5.96
CA THR A 95 -4.22 -7.16 5.82
C THR A 95 -3.01 -7.91 5.27
N GLN A 96 -2.91 -9.19 5.59
CA GLN A 96 -1.92 -10.05 4.96
C GLN A 96 -2.33 -10.32 3.52
N THR A 97 -1.36 -10.27 2.62
CA THR A 97 -1.52 -10.56 1.21
C THR A 97 -0.41 -11.47 0.74
N ARG A 98 -0.61 -12.17 -0.36
CA ARG A 98 0.48 -12.91 -1.00
C ARG A 98 1.21 -11.97 -1.95
N LYS A 99 2.54 -12.11 -2.05
CA LYS A 99 3.34 -11.40 -3.07
C LYS A 99 2.91 -11.86 -4.47
N GLY A 100 2.90 -10.92 -5.42
CA GLY A 100 2.59 -11.17 -6.82
C GLY A 100 1.09 -11.23 -7.14
N ILE A 101 0.21 -10.87 -6.20
CA ILE A 101 -1.24 -10.85 -6.41
C ILE A 101 -1.69 -9.43 -6.73
N SER A 102 -2.59 -9.29 -7.70
CA SER A 102 -3.26 -8.01 -7.96
C SER A 102 -4.24 -7.71 -6.82
N VAL A 103 -4.10 -6.52 -6.24
CA VAL A 103 -4.96 -5.99 -5.19
C VAL A 103 -5.50 -4.65 -5.66
N LEU A 104 -6.77 -4.42 -5.40
CA LEU A 104 -7.45 -3.18 -5.72
C LEU A 104 -7.83 -2.47 -4.43
N GLY A 105 -7.25 -1.30 -4.21
CA GLY A 105 -7.54 -0.44 -3.06
C GLY A 105 -8.49 0.68 -3.42
N TYR A 106 -9.38 1.00 -2.49
CA TYR A 106 -10.40 2.03 -2.64
C TYR A 106 -10.49 2.90 -1.40
N VAL A 107 -10.74 4.18 -1.60
CA VAL A 107 -11.01 5.17 -0.55
C VAL A 107 -12.22 5.99 -0.98
N ASN A 108 -13.22 6.10 -0.11
CA ASN A 108 -14.39 6.94 -0.32
C ASN A 108 -14.57 7.91 0.85
N PHE A 109 -15.12 9.10 0.58
CA PHE A 109 -15.70 9.90 1.65
C PHE A 109 -16.91 9.18 2.25
N SER A 110 -16.88 8.95 3.55
CA SER A 110 -18.03 8.46 4.31
C SER A 110 -18.84 9.61 4.90
N ASN A 111 -18.17 10.68 5.32
CA ASN A 111 -18.80 11.87 5.86
C ASN A 111 -18.01 13.11 5.47
N CYS A 112 -18.73 14.15 5.06
CA CYS A 112 -18.15 15.44 4.77
C CYS A 112 -18.24 16.32 6.02
N GLY A 113 -17.07 16.53 6.63
CA GLY A 113 -16.82 17.58 7.60
C GLY A 113 -17.19 19.01 7.13
N SER A 114 -17.09 19.99 8.03
CA SER A 114 -17.46 21.39 7.80
C SER A 114 -16.26 22.23 7.35
N GLY A 115 -16.06 22.35 6.04
CA GLY A 115 -14.95 23.09 5.42
C GLY A 115 -14.49 22.38 4.14
N SER A 116 -13.51 22.93 3.43
CA SER A 116 -12.87 22.25 2.30
C SER A 116 -12.12 21.01 2.80
N ASN A 117 -12.81 19.89 2.94
CA ASN A 117 -12.25 18.66 3.47
C ASN A 117 -11.28 18.08 2.46
N SER A 118 -10.05 17.82 2.90
CA SER A 118 -9.02 17.21 2.06
C SER A 118 -8.36 16.01 2.73
N PRO A 119 -9.08 14.89 2.99
CA PRO A 119 -8.44 13.69 3.50
C PRO A 119 -7.41 13.16 2.52
N SER A 120 -6.25 12.72 3.03
CA SER A 120 -5.18 12.19 2.19
C SER A 120 -4.43 11.08 2.88
N GLY A 121 -3.72 10.26 2.12
CA GLY A 121 -3.06 9.09 2.66
C GLY A 121 -2.19 8.34 1.67
N THR A 122 -1.81 7.13 2.04
CA THR A 122 -0.99 6.24 1.23
C THR A 122 -1.56 4.83 1.20
N PHE A 123 -1.34 4.16 0.08
CA PHE A 123 -1.56 2.74 -0.12
C PHE A 123 -0.20 2.09 -0.37
N SER A 124 0.15 1.06 0.40
CA SER A 124 1.43 0.36 0.32
C SER A 124 1.22 -1.15 0.18
N TYR A 125 2.06 -1.79 -0.65
CA TYR A 125 1.97 -3.21 -0.99
C TYR A 125 3.29 -3.73 -1.55
#